data_AF-A0A2G8JNJ8-F1
#
_entry.id   AF-A0A2G8JNJ8-F1
#
_cell.length_a   1.000
_cell.length_b   1.000
_cell.length_c   1.000
_cell.angle_alpha   90.00
_cell.angle_beta   90.00
_cell.angle_gamma   90.00
#
_symmetry.space_group_name_H-M   'P 1'
#
loop_
_entity.id
_entity.type
_entity.pdbx_description
1 polymer ?
#
loop_
_entity_poly.entity_id
_entity_poly.type
_entity_poly.pdbx_seq_one_letter_code
_entity_poly.pdbx_strand_id
1 'polypeptide(L)'
;MILFCVLSCGLYFKKALFVQRRRLKFVMFCLSSNPGERRMRYLVGDVDEYDRNVQAIFEICEDCSLKEDKSKWKRLPRPSSLFVHLDDAPFCGRQTYKMWRASFDLTSAPFQKTDLNRPKKLHFLPLETFNIGNAKVGNQTFVQYICGFLKIFFSGLKVNFNDQFQVENIKPTERRHPVTERRQFLVTDFYDRLHRVTGIPRTDYILGLTWTDLYPSKDLNFVLGEASDQHKSGVFSFGRFEPQTFHRDLALDEDAELQLDGDIIWKMLRVATHETCHLFRLKHCVFFSCSMNASSSVTEAISQPLFLCPVCLRKLQKFLGFDIFKRYQRLLELCELLQGEYPSQNMESGITWLRQCLDFLSSMSVNS
;
A
#
# COMPACT_ATOMS: atom_id res chain seq x y z
N MET A 1 -13.14 31.75 6.01
CA MET A 1 -13.65 32.26 4.72
C MET A 1 -12.66 31.83 3.63
N ILE A 2 -13.01 30.83 2.80
CA ILE A 2 -13.51 31.04 1.42
C ILE A 2 -12.35 31.46 0.49
N LEU A 3 -11.80 30.50 -0.29
CA LEU A 3 -11.93 30.37 -1.77
C LEU A 3 -10.85 31.21 -2.49
N PHE A 4 -10.04 30.67 -3.41
CA PHE A 4 -10.44 30.44 -4.80
C PHE A 4 -9.56 29.39 -5.51
N CYS A 5 -10.25 28.47 -6.18
CA CYS A 5 -9.83 27.76 -7.40
C CYS A 5 -9.85 28.78 -8.57
N VAL A 6 -9.29 28.56 -9.77
CA VAL A 6 -10.09 28.18 -10.96
C VAL A 6 -9.27 28.46 -12.26
N LEU A 7 -9.34 27.49 -13.18
CA LEU A 7 -9.25 27.51 -14.67
C LEU A 7 -7.92 27.58 -15.44
N SER A 8 -7.70 26.50 -16.21
CA SER A 8 -7.53 26.54 -17.67
C SER A 8 -7.91 25.19 -18.29
N CYS A 9 -9.17 25.01 -18.71
CA CYS A 9 -9.53 24.22 -19.90
C CYS A 9 -11.03 24.39 -20.18
N GLY A 10 -11.37 25.26 -21.12
CA GLY A 10 -12.73 25.45 -21.58
C GLY A 10 -12.71 25.78 -23.06
N LEU A 11 -13.27 24.88 -23.87
CA LEU A 11 -14.00 25.12 -25.13
C LEU A 11 -14.18 23.77 -25.80
N TYR A 12 -15.36 23.16 -25.61
CA TYR A 12 -16.06 22.15 -26.42
C TYR A 12 -16.90 21.28 -25.49
N PHE A 13 -18.02 21.80 -24.96
CA PHE A 13 -19.20 21.01 -24.54
C PHE A 13 -20.34 21.96 -24.12
N LYS A 14 -20.70 22.90 -24.99
CA LYS A 14 -21.97 23.64 -24.92
C LYS A 14 -22.82 23.26 -26.12
N LYS A 15 -23.47 22.09 -26.06
CA LYS A 15 -24.68 21.68 -26.82
C LYS A 15 -25.03 20.22 -26.50
N ALA A 16 -25.39 19.94 -25.25
CA ALA A 16 -26.15 18.75 -24.86
C ALA A 16 -26.83 18.99 -23.50
N LEU A 17 -27.39 20.18 -23.32
CA LEU A 17 -28.23 20.56 -22.19
C LEU A 17 -29.61 20.90 -22.76
N PHE A 18 -30.31 19.91 -23.29
CA PHE A 18 -31.75 19.94 -23.53
C PHE A 18 -32.13 18.49 -23.88
N VAL A 19 -33.20 17.96 -23.28
CA VAL A 19 -33.67 16.55 -23.36
C VAL A 19 -33.04 15.58 -22.33
N GLN A 20 -33.32 15.82 -21.05
CA GLN A 20 -33.93 14.83 -20.11
C GLN A 20 -33.97 15.42 -18.69
N ARG A 21 -34.72 16.52 -18.54
CA ARG A 21 -35.28 16.91 -17.24
C ARG A 21 -36.36 15.91 -16.85
N ARG A 22 -35.97 14.73 -16.35
CA ARG A 22 -36.81 13.74 -15.63
C ARG A 22 -35.93 12.54 -15.23
N ARG A 23 -35.00 12.72 -14.27
CA ARG A 23 -34.41 11.63 -13.44
C ARG A 23 -33.41 12.11 -12.35
N LEU A 24 -33.56 13.33 -11.82
CA LEU A 24 -32.85 13.77 -10.62
C LEU A 24 -33.72 13.55 -9.37
N LYS A 25 -33.96 12.26 -9.06
CA LYS A 25 -34.46 11.76 -7.77
C LYS A 25 -34.01 10.29 -7.65
N PHE A 26 -32.72 10.02 -7.47
CA PHE A 26 -32.23 8.68 -7.12
C PHE A 26 -30.85 8.72 -6.45
N VAL A 27 -30.74 9.41 -5.31
CA VAL A 27 -29.72 9.09 -4.29
C VAL A 27 -30.31 9.43 -2.91
N MET A 28 -31.39 8.74 -2.53
CA MET A 28 -31.92 8.86 -1.18
C MET A 28 -32.55 7.52 -0.78
N PHE A 29 -31.92 6.87 0.19
CA PHE A 29 -32.44 5.80 1.04
C PHE A 29 -33.26 4.68 0.36
N CYS A 30 -32.63 3.55 0.04
CA CYS A 30 -33.33 2.38 -0.50
C CYS A 30 -33.48 1.25 0.55
N LEU A 31 -34.64 1.24 1.21
CA LEU A 31 -35.21 0.30 2.19
C LEU A 31 -34.64 -1.16 2.20
N SER A 32 -34.11 -1.55 3.35
CA SER A 32 -33.63 -2.85 3.85
C SER A 32 -33.41 -2.63 5.36
N SER A 33 -33.76 -3.62 6.16
CA SER A 33 -33.90 -3.59 7.62
C SER A 33 -32.58 -3.41 8.38
N ASN A 34 -31.42 -3.50 7.71
CA ASN A 34 -30.12 -3.53 8.38
C ASN A 34 -29.14 -2.43 7.88
N PRO A 35 -28.82 -1.40 8.69
CA PRO A 35 -27.97 -0.28 8.29
C PRO A 35 -26.49 -0.61 7.99
N GLY A 36 -25.97 -1.74 8.49
CA GLY A 36 -24.58 -2.18 8.29
C GLY A 36 -24.32 -2.66 6.86
N GLU A 37 -25.15 -3.59 6.39
CA GLU A 37 -25.05 -4.24 5.09
C GLU A 37 -24.99 -3.27 3.90
N ARG A 38 -25.73 -2.15 3.97
CA ARG A 38 -25.68 -1.11 2.93
C ARG A 38 -24.35 -0.36 2.88
N ARG A 39 -23.71 -0.11 4.04
CA ARG A 39 -22.42 0.57 4.09
C ARG A 39 -21.34 -0.30 3.47
N MET A 40 -21.35 -1.60 3.75
CA MET A 40 -20.40 -2.54 3.15
C MET A 40 -20.57 -2.65 1.63
N ARG A 41 -21.80 -2.89 1.12
CA ARG A 41 -22.02 -2.96 -0.34
C ARG A 41 -21.59 -1.70 -1.08
N TYR A 42 -21.70 -0.54 -0.44
CA TYR A 42 -21.20 0.73 -0.98
C TYR A 42 -19.66 0.77 -1.06
N LEU A 43 -18.97 0.32 -0.01
CA LEU A 43 -17.50 0.35 0.07
C LEU A 43 -16.84 -0.69 -0.85
N VAL A 44 -17.37 -1.91 -0.85
CA VAL A 44 -16.67 -3.08 -1.41
C VAL A 44 -17.39 -3.78 -2.55
N GLY A 45 -18.63 -3.39 -2.88
CA GLY A 45 -19.43 -4.02 -3.93
C GLY A 45 -20.30 -5.16 -3.42
N ASP A 46 -20.88 -5.93 -4.35
CA ASP A 46 -21.73 -7.07 -4.01
C ASP A 46 -20.86 -8.26 -3.57
N VAL A 47 -20.97 -8.63 -2.29
CA VAL A 47 -20.04 -9.58 -1.64
C VAL A 47 -20.41 -11.03 -1.95
N ASP A 48 -21.67 -11.29 -2.35
CA ASP A 48 -22.20 -12.65 -2.57
C ASP A 48 -21.50 -13.37 -3.74
N GLU A 49 -20.90 -12.62 -4.66
CA GLU A 49 -20.14 -13.15 -5.81
C GLU A 49 -18.64 -13.37 -5.52
N TYR A 50 -18.19 -13.14 -4.28
CA TYR A 50 -16.77 -13.17 -3.93
C TYR A 50 -16.29 -14.55 -3.47
N ASP A 51 -14.97 -14.74 -3.51
CA ASP A 51 -14.33 -15.90 -2.88
C ASP A 51 -14.67 -15.95 -1.38
N ARG A 52 -14.89 -17.15 -0.83
CA ARG A 52 -15.33 -17.34 0.56
C ARG A 52 -14.39 -16.70 1.58
N ASN A 53 -13.07 -16.73 1.36
CA ASN A 53 -12.13 -16.09 2.28
C ASN A 53 -12.23 -14.56 2.23
N VAL A 54 -12.56 -14.01 1.06
CA VAL A 54 -12.82 -12.58 0.89
C VAL A 54 -14.10 -12.19 1.64
N GLN A 55 -15.17 -12.99 1.51
CA GLN A 55 -16.43 -12.79 2.24
C GLN A 55 -16.18 -12.83 3.75
N ALA A 56 -15.47 -13.83 4.24
CA ALA A 56 -15.14 -13.99 5.65
C ALA A 56 -14.38 -12.78 6.23
N ILE A 57 -13.37 -12.23 5.53
CA ILE A 57 -12.70 -11.00 5.99
C ILE A 57 -13.67 -9.83 6.11
N PHE A 58 -14.67 -9.72 5.22
CA PHE A 58 -15.68 -8.68 5.33
C PHE A 58 -16.62 -8.91 6.52
N GLU A 59 -17.00 -10.16 6.79
CA GLU A 59 -17.80 -10.53 7.96
C GLU A 59 -17.09 -10.22 9.28
N ILE A 60 -15.75 -10.28 9.34
CA ILE A 60 -14.97 -9.84 10.52
C ILE A 60 -15.14 -8.33 10.78
N CYS A 61 -15.32 -7.53 9.72
CA CYS A 61 -15.27 -6.07 9.78
C CYS A 61 -16.61 -5.42 10.08
N GLU A 62 -17.70 -6.13 9.81
CA GLU A 62 -18.98 -5.80 10.39
C GLU A 62 -18.98 -6.32 11.83
N ASP A 63 -19.18 -5.43 12.80
CA ASP A 63 -19.66 -5.83 14.12
C ASP A 63 -20.97 -6.63 13.95
N CYS A 64 -20.85 -7.96 13.84
CA CYS A 64 -21.86 -9.01 13.72
C CYS A 64 -23.31 -8.53 13.50
N SER A 65 -23.81 -8.55 12.25
CA SER A 65 -25.24 -8.80 11.97
C SER A 65 -25.49 -9.25 10.52
N LEU A 66 -24.95 -10.41 10.15
CA LEU A 66 -25.56 -11.26 9.13
C LEU A 66 -25.80 -12.65 9.76
N LYS A 67 -27.07 -12.89 10.11
CA LYS A 67 -27.69 -14.11 10.69
C LYS A 67 -27.74 -14.21 12.23
N GLU A 68 -28.95 -14.47 12.71
CA GLU A 68 -29.46 -14.25 14.07
C GLU A 68 -29.00 -15.21 15.18
N ASP A 69 -28.09 -16.16 14.95
CA ASP A 69 -27.73 -17.11 16.02
C ASP A 69 -26.46 -16.72 16.78
N LYS A 70 -26.62 -15.77 17.71
CA LYS A 70 -25.58 -15.29 18.63
C LYS A 70 -25.12 -16.33 19.67
N SER A 71 -25.76 -17.52 19.72
CA SER A 71 -25.44 -18.55 20.72
C SER A 71 -24.14 -19.31 20.44
N LYS A 72 -23.69 -19.37 19.18
CA LYS A 72 -22.45 -20.08 18.77
C LYS A 72 -21.16 -19.31 19.05
N TRP A 73 -21.24 -18.00 19.28
CA TRP A 73 -20.07 -17.10 19.40
C TRP A 73 -19.47 -17.01 20.81
N LYS A 74 -19.87 -17.88 21.73
CA LYS A 74 -19.48 -17.82 23.16
C LYS A 74 -18.01 -18.18 23.46
N ARG A 75 -17.16 -18.50 22.48
CA ARG A 75 -15.77 -18.98 22.73
C ARG A 75 -14.65 -18.25 22.00
N LEU A 76 -14.91 -17.25 21.16
CA LEU A 76 -13.85 -16.48 20.50
C LEU A 76 -13.78 -15.06 21.10
N PRO A 77 -12.57 -14.50 21.36
CA PRO A 77 -12.42 -13.10 21.71
C PRO A 77 -13.11 -12.22 20.66
N ARG A 78 -13.77 -11.13 21.07
CA ARG A 78 -14.63 -10.33 20.19
C ARG A 78 -13.86 -9.88 18.91
N PRO A 79 -14.39 -10.11 17.70
CA PRO A 79 -13.76 -9.72 16.42
C PRO A 79 -13.65 -8.19 16.18
N SER A 80 -14.28 -7.38 17.02
CA SER A 80 -14.48 -5.93 16.84
C SER A 80 -13.20 -5.07 16.86
N SER A 81 -12.02 -5.65 17.09
CA SER A 81 -10.73 -4.95 17.13
C SER A 81 -9.82 -5.19 15.93
N LEU A 82 -10.15 -6.13 15.03
CA LEU A 82 -9.25 -6.50 13.93
C LEU A 82 -9.16 -5.44 12.83
N PHE A 83 -10.25 -4.72 12.59
CA PHE A 83 -10.29 -3.66 11.60
C PHE A 83 -10.90 -2.42 12.21
N VAL A 84 -10.03 -1.51 12.64
CA VAL A 84 -10.42 -0.25 13.30
C VAL A 84 -10.92 0.72 12.24
N HIS A 85 -12.18 1.14 12.35
CA HIS A 85 -12.76 2.20 11.52
C HIS A 85 -12.11 3.56 11.83
N LEU A 86 -12.00 4.41 10.80
CA LEU A 86 -11.66 5.82 10.98
C LEU A 86 -12.96 6.62 10.93
N ASP A 87 -13.25 7.39 11.98
CA ASP A 87 -14.55 8.02 12.20
C ASP A 87 -14.92 9.07 11.14
N ASP A 88 -13.93 9.71 10.52
CA ASP A 88 -14.11 10.86 9.63
C ASP A 88 -13.62 10.61 8.19
N ALA A 89 -14.24 9.66 7.47
CA ALA A 89 -13.92 9.46 6.06
C ALA A 89 -14.37 10.68 5.21
N PRO A 90 -13.45 11.50 4.66
CA PRO A 90 -13.82 12.70 3.91
C PRO A 90 -14.58 12.34 2.63
N PHE A 91 -15.45 13.25 2.20
CA PHE A 91 -16.21 13.07 0.96
C PHE A 91 -15.29 13.10 -0.28
N CYS A 92 -14.26 13.95 -0.24
CA CYS A 92 -13.20 14.02 -1.24
C CYS A 92 -12.04 13.08 -0.87
N GLY A 93 -11.25 12.64 -1.87
CA GLY A 93 -10.07 11.80 -1.64
C GLY A 93 -10.35 10.31 -1.36
N ARG A 94 -11.58 9.93 -0.97
CA ARG A 94 -11.97 8.53 -0.79
C ARG A 94 -11.95 7.74 -2.10
N GLN A 95 -11.66 6.44 -1.99
CA GLN A 95 -11.71 5.52 -3.13
C GLN A 95 -12.33 4.19 -2.70
N THR A 96 -13.59 3.95 -3.07
CA THR A 96 -14.25 2.64 -2.88
C THR A 96 -13.72 1.62 -3.89
N TYR A 97 -14.09 0.34 -3.73
CA TYR A 97 -13.79 -0.69 -4.73
C TYR A 97 -14.36 -0.34 -6.11
N LYS A 98 -15.62 0.12 -6.18
CA LYS A 98 -16.26 0.50 -7.45
C LYS A 98 -15.53 1.66 -8.15
N MET A 99 -15.11 2.67 -7.38
CA MET A 99 -14.33 3.80 -7.90
C MET A 99 -12.95 3.35 -8.40
N TRP A 100 -12.28 2.47 -7.66
CA TRP A 100 -11.01 1.88 -8.09
C TRP A 100 -11.17 1.09 -9.39
N ARG A 101 -12.19 0.22 -9.49
CA ARG A 101 -12.45 -0.56 -10.70
C ARG A 101 -12.69 0.33 -11.92
N ALA A 102 -13.54 1.35 -11.77
CA ALA A 102 -13.83 2.32 -12.82
C ALA A 102 -12.58 3.09 -13.30
N SER A 103 -11.55 3.26 -12.45
CA SER A 103 -10.32 3.95 -12.84
C SER A 103 -9.53 3.21 -13.94
N PHE A 104 -9.69 1.89 -14.06
CA PHE A 104 -9.09 1.11 -15.16
C PHE A 104 -9.87 1.28 -16.46
N ASP A 105 -11.19 1.42 -16.38
CA ASP A 105 -12.04 1.62 -17.56
C ASP A 105 -11.86 3.03 -18.16
N LEU A 106 -11.66 4.05 -17.31
CA LEU A 106 -11.53 5.45 -17.73
C LEU A 106 -10.15 5.82 -18.31
N THR A 107 -9.09 5.13 -17.90
CA THR A 107 -7.71 5.38 -18.38
C THR A 107 -7.34 4.55 -19.60
N SER A 108 -8.23 3.62 -19.97
CA SER A 108 -8.14 2.84 -21.20
C SER A 108 -8.47 3.76 -22.38
N ALA A 109 -7.58 3.85 -23.39
CA ALA A 109 -7.92 4.49 -24.65
C ALA A 109 -9.22 3.85 -25.21
N PRO A 110 -10.04 4.56 -26.01
CA PRO A 110 -11.33 4.05 -26.50
C PRO A 110 -11.26 2.68 -27.23
N PHE A 111 -10.07 2.20 -27.58
CA PHE A 111 -9.80 0.92 -28.22
C PHE A 111 -8.90 -0.03 -27.43
N GLN A 112 -8.49 0.30 -26.21
CA GLN A 112 -7.55 -0.49 -25.43
C GLN A 112 -8.01 -0.64 -23.99
N LYS A 113 -8.95 -1.56 -23.75
CA LYS A 113 -9.36 -1.94 -22.39
C LYS A 113 -8.17 -2.47 -21.62
N THR A 114 -7.97 -1.97 -20.39
CA THR A 114 -6.96 -2.52 -19.49
C THR A 114 -7.38 -3.94 -19.11
N ASP A 115 -6.67 -4.94 -19.62
CA ASP A 115 -6.89 -6.33 -19.24
C ASP A 115 -6.41 -6.54 -17.80
N LEU A 116 -7.37 -6.57 -16.87
CA LEU A 116 -7.12 -6.87 -15.47
C LEU A 116 -6.68 -8.32 -15.24
N ASN A 117 -6.83 -9.23 -16.20
CA ASN A 117 -6.41 -10.62 -16.05
C ASN A 117 -4.98 -10.88 -16.54
N ARG A 118 -4.37 -9.93 -17.27
CA ARG A 118 -2.99 -10.05 -17.75
C ARG A 118 -2.04 -10.37 -16.58
N PRO A 119 -1.05 -11.27 -16.75
CA PRO A 119 0.00 -11.46 -15.75
C PRO A 119 0.72 -10.14 -15.47
N LYS A 120 0.98 -9.85 -14.18
CA LYS A 120 1.68 -8.63 -13.76
C LYS A 120 3.08 -8.99 -13.31
N LYS A 121 4.01 -8.09 -13.58
CA LYS A 121 5.41 -8.25 -13.27
C LYS A 121 5.94 -6.99 -12.60
N LEU A 122 6.62 -7.15 -11.47
CA LEU A 122 7.29 -6.07 -10.75
C LEU A 122 8.79 -6.33 -10.77
N HIS A 123 9.55 -5.32 -11.14
CA HIS A 123 11.00 -5.31 -11.05
C HIS A 123 11.40 -4.55 -9.80
N PHE A 124 11.96 -5.27 -8.83
CA PHE A 124 12.55 -4.68 -7.64
C PHE A 124 14.01 -4.34 -7.95
N LEU A 125 14.33 -3.05 -7.93
CA LEU A 125 15.58 -2.52 -8.47
C LEU A 125 16.38 -1.76 -7.40
N PRO A 126 17.43 -2.36 -6.82
CA PRO A 126 18.40 -1.64 -6.00
C PRO A 126 19.11 -0.58 -6.87
N LEU A 127 19.07 0.69 -6.49
CA LEU A 127 19.63 1.82 -7.25
C LEU A 127 21.02 2.25 -6.77
N GLU A 128 21.43 1.78 -5.60
CA GLU A 128 22.71 2.09 -4.97
C GLU A 128 23.28 0.82 -4.32
N THR A 129 24.53 0.87 -3.88
CA THR A 129 25.11 -0.19 -3.06
C THR A 129 24.64 -0.03 -1.63
N PHE A 130 24.07 -1.08 -1.05
CA PHE A 130 23.56 -1.07 0.31
C PHE A 130 24.61 -1.60 1.28
N ASN A 131 25.33 -0.68 1.95
CA ASN A 131 26.31 -1.02 3.00
C ASN A 131 25.61 -1.22 4.36
N ILE A 132 24.70 -2.19 4.42
CA ILE A 132 23.95 -2.56 5.63
C ILE A 132 24.68 -3.63 6.48
N GLY A 133 26.01 -3.68 6.38
CA GLY A 133 26.84 -4.71 7.01
C GLY A 133 26.44 -6.15 6.65
N ASN A 134 26.67 -7.08 7.57
CA ASN A 134 26.25 -8.48 7.46
C ASN A 134 24.78 -8.72 7.84
N ALA A 135 23.93 -7.68 7.87
CA ALA A 135 22.55 -7.81 8.30
C ALA A 135 21.75 -8.75 7.37
N LYS A 136 21.22 -9.82 7.98
CA LYS A 136 20.53 -10.90 7.30
C LYS A 136 19.24 -11.20 8.06
N VAL A 137 18.25 -11.67 7.33
CA VAL A 137 17.06 -12.29 7.91
C VAL A 137 17.06 -13.75 7.46
N GLY A 138 17.33 -14.66 8.39
CA GLY A 138 17.68 -16.04 8.10
C GLY A 138 18.92 -16.12 7.19
N ASN A 139 18.74 -16.74 6.02
CA ASN A 139 19.82 -16.92 5.03
C ASN A 139 19.84 -15.83 3.93
N GLN A 140 19.01 -14.80 4.02
CA GLN A 140 18.87 -13.77 2.99
C GLN A 140 19.49 -12.46 3.45
N THR A 141 20.12 -11.72 2.52
CA THR A 141 20.42 -10.30 2.77
C THR A 141 19.12 -9.56 3.03
N PHE A 142 19.16 -8.47 3.79
CA PHE A 142 17.94 -7.70 4.08
C PHE A 142 17.20 -7.22 2.81
N VAL A 143 17.93 -6.79 1.78
CA VAL A 143 17.35 -6.36 0.49
C VAL A 143 16.64 -7.53 -0.21
N GLN A 144 17.22 -8.74 -0.16
CA GLN A 144 16.56 -9.96 -0.65
C GLN A 144 15.33 -10.31 0.19
N TYR A 145 15.37 -10.10 1.50
CA TYR A 145 14.22 -10.31 2.38
C TYR A 145 13.06 -9.37 2.04
N ILE A 146 13.30 -8.07 1.80
CA ILE A 146 12.26 -7.13 1.32
C ILE A 146 11.62 -7.65 0.03
N CYS A 147 12.44 -8.09 -0.94
CA CYS A 147 11.93 -8.66 -2.19
C CYS A 147 11.11 -9.95 -1.94
N GLY A 148 11.57 -10.82 -1.04
CA GLY A 148 10.84 -12.00 -0.59
C GLY A 148 9.49 -11.65 0.04
N PHE A 149 9.47 -10.66 0.93
CA PHE A 149 8.26 -10.16 1.55
C PHE A 149 7.27 -9.61 0.50
N LEU A 150 7.75 -8.81 -0.47
CA LEU A 150 6.91 -8.32 -1.58
C LEU A 150 6.31 -9.46 -2.41
N LYS A 151 7.05 -10.55 -2.68
CA LYS A 151 6.52 -11.74 -3.38
C LYS A 151 5.33 -12.35 -2.67
N ILE A 152 5.38 -12.43 -1.34
CA ILE A 152 4.31 -13.02 -0.54
C ILE A 152 3.16 -12.01 -0.36
N PHE A 153 3.48 -10.77 0.01
CA PHE A 153 2.50 -9.70 0.20
C PHE A 153 1.70 -9.42 -1.08
N PHE A 154 2.33 -9.56 -2.25
CA PHE A 154 1.68 -9.43 -3.55
C PHE A 154 1.56 -10.79 -4.25
N SER A 155 1.15 -11.84 -3.53
CA SER A 155 0.89 -13.16 -4.11
C SER A 155 0.11 -13.05 -5.45
N GLY A 156 0.58 -13.72 -6.51
CA GLY A 156 0.05 -13.57 -7.88
C GLY A 156 0.77 -12.52 -8.75
N LEU A 157 1.63 -11.68 -8.16
CA LEU A 157 2.56 -10.81 -8.87
C LEU A 157 3.89 -11.53 -9.11
N LYS A 158 4.40 -11.49 -10.35
CA LYS A 158 5.77 -11.94 -10.62
C LYS A 158 6.77 -10.87 -10.20
N VAL A 159 7.37 -11.00 -9.02
CA VAL A 159 8.41 -10.08 -8.55
C VAL A 159 9.79 -10.60 -8.95
N ASN A 160 10.48 -9.84 -9.78
CA ASN A 160 11.85 -10.07 -10.18
C ASN A 160 12.77 -9.26 -9.28
N PHE A 161 13.77 -9.92 -8.69
CA PHE A 161 14.90 -9.24 -8.07
C PHE A 161 15.91 -8.94 -9.17
N ASN A 162 16.14 -7.67 -9.46
CA ASN A 162 17.09 -7.25 -10.49
C ASN A 162 18.45 -6.94 -9.86
N ASP A 163 19.50 -7.08 -10.66
CA ASP A 163 20.84 -6.61 -10.29
C ASP A 163 20.82 -5.11 -10.03
N GLN A 164 21.77 -4.66 -9.21
CA GLN A 164 21.91 -3.24 -8.87
C GLN A 164 22.07 -2.39 -10.14
N PHE A 165 21.30 -1.31 -10.22
CA PHE A 165 21.37 -0.32 -11.28
C PHE A 165 22.02 0.95 -10.76
N GLN A 166 23.00 1.50 -11.46
CA GLN A 166 23.69 2.72 -11.02
C GLN A 166 22.75 3.93 -11.12
N VAL A 167 22.40 4.56 -10.00
CA VAL A 167 21.47 5.70 -9.93
C VAL A 167 21.93 6.87 -10.80
N GLU A 168 23.24 7.05 -11.01
CA GLU A 168 23.83 8.09 -11.84
C GLU A 168 23.35 8.03 -13.29
N ASN A 169 23.02 6.83 -13.80
CA ASN A 169 22.49 6.66 -15.15
C ASN A 169 21.09 7.25 -15.32
N ILE A 170 20.33 7.43 -14.22
CA ILE A 170 19.03 8.12 -14.21
C ILE A 170 19.23 9.64 -14.35
N LYS A 171 20.39 10.15 -13.94
CA LYS A 171 20.73 11.57 -13.82
C LYS A 171 19.67 12.32 -13.01
N PRO A 172 19.36 11.89 -11.76
CA PRO A 172 18.34 12.52 -10.95
C PRO A 172 18.72 13.97 -10.65
N THR A 173 17.73 14.85 -10.56
CA THR A 173 17.94 16.21 -10.08
C THR A 173 18.25 16.17 -8.60
N GLU A 174 19.41 16.69 -8.22
CA GLU A 174 19.93 16.60 -6.86
C GLU A 174 19.83 17.93 -6.12
N ARG A 175 19.71 17.86 -4.80
CA ARG A 175 19.94 18.99 -3.90
C ARG A 175 20.64 18.53 -2.63
N ARG A 176 21.19 19.48 -1.87
CA ARG A 176 21.57 19.26 -0.47
C ARG A 176 20.48 19.83 0.43
N HIS A 177 20.03 19.08 1.42
CA HIS A 177 19.05 19.56 2.39
C HIS A 177 19.66 20.73 3.19
N PRO A 178 18.98 21.87 3.36
CA PRO A 178 19.59 23.10 3.90
C PRO A 178 20.06 22.98 5.35
N VAL A 179 19.48 22.05 6.14
CA VAL A 179 19.82 21.86 7.56
C VAL A 179 20.75 20.68 7.80
N THR A 180 20.58 19.59 7.05
CA THR A 180 21.31 18.34 7.31
C THR A 180 22.47 18.14 6.33
N GLU A 181 22.56 19.00 5.32
CA GLU A 181 23.53 18.96 4.21
C GLU A 181 23.58 17.65 3.41
N ARG A 182 22.66 16.72 3.70
CA ARG A 182 22.53 15.43 3.04
C ARG A 182 22.06 15.61 1.61
N ARG A 183 22.63 14.79 0.73
CA ARG A 183 22.22 14.66 -0.67
C ARG A 183 20.79 14.13 -0.74
N GLN A 184 19.98 14.69 -1.63
CA GLN A 184 18.61 14.23 -1.89
C GLN A 184 18.32 14.21 -3.40
N PHE A 185 17.54 13.24 -3.86
CA PHE A 185 17.08 13.13 -5.24
C PHE A 185 15.61 13.54 -5.41
N LEU A 186 15.31 14.21 -6.52
CA LEU A 186 13.95 14.56 -6.89
C LEU A 186 13.18 13.28 -7.26
N VAL A 187 12.17 12.92 -6.48
CA VAL A 187 11.45 11.65 -6.63
C VAL A 187 10.73 11.52 -7.98
N THR A 188 10.26 12.64 -8.54
CA THR A 188 9.52 12.65 -9.81
C THR A 188 10.38 12.31 -11.02
N ASP A 189 11.70 12.48 -10.91
CA ASP A 189 12.62 12.07 -11.98
C ASP A 189 12.64 10.55 -12.16
N PHE A 190 12.29 9.77 -11.14
CA PHE A 190 12.30 8.31 -11.24
C PHE A 190 11.10 7.74 -12.01
N TYR A 191 10.03 8.52 -12.22
CA TYR A 191 8.80 7.99 -12.82
C TYR A 191 9.00 7.45 -14.22
N ASP A 192 9.17 8.34 -15.20
CA ASP A 192 9.31 7.90 -16.58
C ASP A 192 10.75 7.49 -16.92
N ARG A 193 11.76 7.93 -16.15
CA ARG A 193 13.18 7.66 -16.45
C ARG A 193 13.55 6.22 -16.16
N LEU A 194 13.05 5.61 -15.08
CA LEU A 194 13.39 4.22 -14.73
C LEU A 194 13.14 3.27 -15.91
N HIS A 195 11.97 3.34 -16.55
CA HIS A 195 11.68 2.55 -17.74
C HIS A 195 12.61 2.87 -18.92
N ARG A 196 12.92 4.16 -19.13
CA ARG A 196 13.77 4.60 -20.25
C ARG A 196 15.21 4.10 -20.13
N VAL A 197 15.79 4.20 -18.93
CA VAL A 197 17.22 3.89 -18.72
C VAL A 197 17.48 2.41 -18.47
N THR A 198 16.52 1.67 -17.91
CA THR A 198 16.65 0.22 -17.67
C THR A 198 16.24 -0.64 -18.86
N GLY A 199 15.49 -0.07 -19.81
CA GLY A 199 14.88 -0.82 -20.91
C GLY A 199 13.72 -1.73 -20.48
N ILE A 200 13.29 -1.69 -19.21
CA ILE A 200 12.15 -2.47 -18.73
C ILE A 200 10.86 -1.96 -19.41
N PRO A 201 10.02 -2.83 -20.01
CA PRO A 201 8.81 -2.42 -20.71
C PRO A 201 7.82 -1.65 -19.81
N ARG A 202 7.14 -0.63 -20.35
CA ARG A 202 6.06 0.13 -19.67
C ARG A 202 4.80 -0.70 -19.37
N THR A 203 4.77 -1.96 -19.80
CA THR A 203 3.72 -2.92 -19.40
C THR A 203 3.94 -3.42 -17.98
N ASP A 204 5.19 -3.43 -17.53
CA ASP A 204 5.64 -3.97 -16.26
C ASP A 204 5.72 -2.85 -15.23
N TYR A 205 5.93 -3.22 -13.97
CA TYR A 205 6.06 -2.30 -12.85
C TYR A 205 7.52 -2.22 -12.38
N ILE A 206 7.99 -1.07 -11.92
CA ILE A 206 9.31 -0.90 -11.32
C ILE A 206 9.15 -0.32 -9.91
N LEU A 207 9.80 -0.93 -8.92
CA LEU A 207 10.00 -0.35 -7.60
C LEU A 207 11.50 -0.22 -7.35
N GLY A 208 12.00 1.01 -7.42
CA GLY A 208 13.37 1.35 -7.10
C GLY A 208 13.59 1.46 -5.59
N LEU A 209 14.77 1.08 -5.14
CA LEU A 209 15.22 1.25 -3.77
C LEU A 209 16.53 2.06 -3.75
N THR A 210 16.61 3.11 -2.96
CA THR A 210 17.77 4.02 -2.88
C THR A 210 18.17 4.26 -1.42
N TRP A 211 19.46 4.43 -1.14
CA TRP A 211 19.95 4.91 0.15
C TRP A 211 19.81 6.43 0.28
N THR A 212 19.99 7.16 -0.82
CA THR A 212 19.89 8.62 -0.84
C THR A 212 18.46 9.10 -0.52
N ASP A 213 18.35 10.21 0.22
CA ASP A 213 17.07 10.82 0.59
C ASP A 213 16.26 11.24 -0.66
N LEU A 214 14.93 11.19 -0.57
CA LEU A 214 14.05 11.63 -1.64
C LEU A 214 13.35 12.93 -1.26
N TYR A 215 13.10 13.81 -2.23
CA TYR A 215 12.26 14.99 -2.05
C TYR A 215 11.23 15.15 -3.18
N PRO A 216 10.01 15.64 -2.89
CA PRO A 216 8.94 15.69 -3.89
C PRO A 216 8.90 17.01 -4.68
N SER A 217 9.31 18.12 -4.06
CA SER A 217 9.33 19.45 -4.69
C SER A 217 10.28 20.40 -3.95
N LYS A 218 10.52 21.58 -4.54
CA LYS A 218 11.41 22.61 -3.95
C LYS A 218 10.98 23.03 -2.55
N ASP A 219 9.68 23.03 -2.27
CA ASP A 219 9.09 23.55 -1.03
C ASP A 219 8.91 22.49 0.08
N LEU A 220 9.15 21.22 -0.23
CA LEU A 220 8.94 20.10 0.69
C LEU A 220 10.27 19.45 1.07
N ASN A 221 10.38 19.01 2.33
CA ASN A 221 11.65 18.59 2.92
C ASN A 221 12.13 17.19 2.48
N PHE A 222 11.23 16.21 2.45
CA PHE A 222 11.54 14.84 2.05
C PHE A 222 10.27 14.01 1.85
N VAL A 223 10.42 12.84 1.22
CA VAL A 223 9.45 11.74 1.18
C VAL A 223 10.16 10.41 1.41
N LEU A 224 9.45 9.43 1.96
CA LEU A 224 9.99 8.07 2.16
C LEU A 224 9.94 7.24 0.88
N GLY A 225 9.03 7.61 -0.02
CA GLY A 225 8.86 7.04 -1.33
C GLY A 225 7.74 7.77 -2.05
N GLU A 226 7.69 7.60 -3.36
CA GLU A 226 6.56 8.02 -4.16
C GLU A 226 6.46 7.11 -5.39
N ALA A 227 5.24 6.82 -5.81
CA ALA A 227 4.93 5.94 -6.91
C ALA A 227 3.91 6.58 -7.86
N SER A 228 4.15 6.40 -9.16
CA SER A 228 3.24 6.87 -10.21
C SER A 228 2.55 5.68 -10.87
N ASP A 229 1.23 5.59 -10.72
CA ASP A 229 0.43 4.54 -11.37
C ASP A 229 0.39 4.71 -12.90
N GLN A 230 0.49 5.96 -13.39
CA GLN A 230 0.52 6.28 -14.81
C GLN A 230 1.81 5.76 -15.46
N HIS A 231 2.94 5.95 -14.78
CA HIS A 231 4.25 5.51 -15.28
C HIS A 231 4.59 4.07 -14.87
N LYS A 232 3.83 3.47 -13.94
CA LYS A 232 4.06 2.13 -13.35
C LYS A 232 5.42 1.98 -12.69
N SER A 233 5.88 3.05 -12.09
CA SER A 233 7.21 3.17 -11.52
C SER A 233 7.13 3.93 -10.21
N GLY A 234 7.86 3.48 -9.21
CA GLY A 234 8.04 4.19 -7.95
C GLY A 234 9.44 3.98 -7.41
N VAL A 235 9.79 4.79 -6.44
CA VAL A 235 11.06 4.67 -5.71
C VAL A 235 10.79 4.93 -4.23
N PHE A 236 11.50 4.23 -3.36
CA PHE A 236 11.49 4.47 -1.93
C PHE A 236 12.92 4.45 -1.37
N SER A 237 13.14 5.13 -0.25
CA SER A 237 14.48 5.38 0.28
C SER A 237 14.70 5.01 1.74
N PHE A 238 15.98 4.75 2.05
CA PHE A 238 16.55 4.56 3.39
C PHE A 238 17.19 5.82 4.02
N GLY A 239 17.23 6.96 3.33
CA GLY A 239 18.19 8.05 3.65
C GLY A 239 18.03 8.81 4.98
N ARG A 240 16.92 8.64 5.69
CA ARG A 240 16.72 9.17 7.07
C ARG A 240 16.71 8.10 8.14
N PHE A 241 17.15 6.90 7.82
CA PHE A 241 17.06 5.72 8.67
C PHE A 241 18.42 5.29 9.22
N GLU A 242 19.42 6.17 9.17
CA GLU A 242 20.47 6.08 10.17
C GLU A 242 19.81 6.04 11.54
N PRO A 243 20.14 5.07 12.40
CA PRO A 243 19.77 5.11 13.81
C PRO A 243 20.00 6.54 14.27
N GLN A 244 19.01 7.14 14.93
CA GLN A 244 19.16 8.48 15.47
C GLN A 244 20.15 8.44 16.65
N THR A 245 21.41 8.13 16.40
CA THR A 245 22.54 8.77 17.07
C THR A 245 22.69 10.18 16.49
N PHE A 246 21.61 10.96 16.56
CA PHE A 246 21.70 12.43 16.52
C PHE A 246 22.26 12.92 17.87
N HIS A 247 23.37 12.34 18.30
CA HIS A 247 24.31 13.03 19.17
C HIS A 247 25.12 13.92 18.24
N ARG A 248 24.82 15.22 18.30
CA ARG A 248 25.41 16.29 17.49
C ARG A 248 26.96 16.38 17.60
N ASP A 249 27.56 15.55 18.45
CA ASP A 249 28.96 15.62 18.87
C ASP A 249 29.79 14.36 18.52
N LEU A 250 29.22 13.38 17.80
CA LEU A 250 30.00 12.24 17.30
C LEU A 250 30.01 12.29 15.78
N ALA A 251 31.17 12.60 15.21
CA ALA A 251 31.45 12.32 13.81
C ALA A 251 31.13 10.83 13.58
N LEU A 252 30.05 10.56 12.85
CA LEU A 252 29.78 9.21 12.36
C LEU A 252 30.93 8.89 11.40
N ASP A 253 31.76 7.92 11.77
CA ASP A 253 32.67 7.30 10.81
C ASP A 253 31.84 6.88 9.59
N GLU A 254 32.29 7.23 8.39
CA GLU A 254 31.66 6.78 7.14
C GLU A 254 31.64 5.23 7.03
N ASP A 255 32.44 4.55 7.87
CA ASP A 255 32.55 3.10 8.03
C ASP A 255 31.69 2.50 9.16
N ALA A 256 30.88 3.29 9.88
CA ALA A 256 30.02 2.77 10.93
C ALA A 256 28.91 1.88 10.34
N GLU A 257 28.95 0.57 10.61
CA GLU A 257 27.90 -0.37 10.20
C GLU A 257 26.53 0.10 10.71
N LEU A 258 25.60 0.33 9.77
CA LEU A 258 24.20 0.62 10.09
C LEU A 258 23.58 -0.54 10.86
N GLN A 259 23.28 -0.31 12.14
CA GLN A 259 22.53 -1.26 12.94
C GLN A 259 21.06 -1.22 12.52
N LEU A 260 20.61 -2.26 11.80
CA LEU A 260 19.19 -2.46 11.54
C LEU A 260 18.50 -2.87 12.85
N ASP A 261 17.43 -2.16 13.19
CA ASP A 261 16.48 -2.58 14.23
C ASP A 261 15.13 -2.99 13.61
N GLY A 262 14.29 -3.63 14.41
CA GLY A 262 12.98 -4.11 13.96
C GLY A 262 12.03 -3.01 13.48
N ASP A 263 12.16 -1.78 13.99
CA ASP A 263 11.27 -0.66 13.64
C ASP A 263 11.64 -0.03 12.29
N ILE A 264 12.94 0.10 12.00
CA ILE A 264 13.47 0.49 10.69
C ILE A 264 13.01 -0.54 9.65
N ILE A 265 13.14 -1.83 9.96
CA ILE A 265 12.70 -2.90 9.05
C ILE A 265 11.18 -2.84 8.84
N TRP A 266 10.39 -2.71 9.92
CA TRP A 266 8.93 -2.56 9.83
C TRP A 266 8.55 -1.42 8.89
N LYS A 267 9.15 -0.24 9.09
CA LYS A 267 8.91 0.94 8.26
C LYS A 267 9.27 0.69 6.80
N MET A 268 10.40 0.03 6.52
CA MET A 268 10.81 -0.34 5.16
C MET A 268 9.79 -1.22 4.46
N LEU A 269 9.33 -2.29 5.12
CA LEU A 269 8.30 -3.17 4.58
C LEU A 269 7.00 -2.41 4.32
N ARG A 270 6.64 -1.49 5.23
CA ARG A 270 5.43 -0.66 5.11
C ARG A 270 5.50 0.29 3.93
N VAL A 271 6.62 1.01 3.76
CA VAL A 271 6.80 1.93 2.63
C VAL A 271 6.84 1.16 1.31
N ALA A 272 7.61 0.07 1.22
CA ALA A 272 7.71 -0.72 0.01
C ALA A 272 6.34 -1.29 -0.43
N THR A 273 5.55 -1.80 0.52
CA THR A 273 4.19 -2.29 0.23
C THR A 273 3.21 -1.17 -0.09
N HIS A 274 3.31 -0.02 0.57
CA HIS A 274 2.45 1.14 0.30
C HIS A 274 2.69 1.70 -1.10
N GLU A 275 3.94 1.97 -1.47
CA GLU A 275 4.27 2.49 -2.81
C GLU A 275 3.91 1.48 -3.90
N THR A 276 4.11 0.18 -3.66
CA THR A 276 3.67 -0.86 -4.61
C THR A 276 2.14 -0.87 -4.79
N CYS A 277 1.37 -0.59 -3.74
CA CYS A 277 -0.08 -0.47 -3.86
C CYS A 277 -0.49 0.75 -4.70
N HIS A 278 0.22 1.88 -4.59
CA HIS A 278 0.01 3.04 -5.46
C HIS A 278 0.24 2.70 -6.94
N LEU A 279 1.23 1.86 -7.26
CA LEU A 279 1.43 1.34 -8.63
C LEU A 279 0.19 0.61 -9.18
N PHE A 280 -0.64 0.05 -8.30
CA PHE A 280 -1.90 -0.63 -8.65
C PHE A 280 -3.13 0.28 -8.51
N ARG A 281 -2.93 1.60 -8.49
CA ARG A 281 -3.98 2.64 -8.41
C ARG A 281 -4.74 2.68 -7.09
N LEU A 282 -4.23 2.08 -6.02
CA LEU A 282 -4.84 2.21 -4.70
C LEU A 282 -4.52 3.61 -4.18
N LYS A 283 -5.53 4.45 -3.98
CA LYS A 283 -5.37 5.73 -3.29
C LYS A 283 -5.26 5.50 -1.77
N HIS A 284 -4.85 6.56 -1.06
CA HIS A 284 -4.86 6.54 0.39
C HIS A 284 -6.23 6.09 0.95
N CYS A 285 -6.17 5.22 1.95
CA CYS A 285 -7.34 4.72 2.65
C CYS A 285 -7.75 5.70 3.74
N VAL A 286 -9.04 5.98 3.82
CA VAL A 286 -9.66 6.84 4.83
C VAL A 286 -10.79 6.16 5.59
N PHE A 287 -10.99 4.86 5.36
CA PHE A 287 -12.11 4.10 5.93
C PHE A 287 -11.72 3.33 7.20
N PHE A 288 -10.47 2.91 7.29
CA PHE A 288 -9.93 2.04 8.32
C PHE A 288 -8.46 2.35 8.55
N SER A 289 -7.97 1.98 9.74
CA SER A 289 -6.55 1.76 10.00
C SER A 289 -6.00 0.72 9.02
N CYS A 290 -5.03 1.10 8.20
CA CYS A 290 -4.67 0.42 6.97
C CYS A 290 -3.26 0.82 6.52
N SER A 291 -2.52 -0.13 5.93
CA SER A 291 -1.23 0.15 5.28
C SER A 291 -1.27 1.25 4.22
N MET A 292 -2.46 1.53 3.66
CA MET A 292 -2.69 2.63 2.71
C MET A 292 -3.10 3.95 3.37
N ASN A 293 -3.06 4.12 4.69
CA ASN A 293 -3.29 5.45 5.27
C ASN A 293 -2.17 6.41 4.85
N ALA A 294 -2.53 7.67 4.62
CA ALA A 294 -1.54 8.72 4.36
C ALA A 294 -0.66 8.89 5.61
N SER A 295 0.57 9.34 5.43
CA SER A 295 1.44 9.72 6.54
C SER A 295 2.08 11.07 6.25
N SER A 296 2.01 11.96 7.24
CA SER A 296 2.59 13.31 7.22
C SER A 296 3.98 13.37 7.86
N SER A 297 4.34 12.33 8.63
CA SER A 297 5.62 12.22 9.31
C SER A 297 6.16 10.79 9.30
N VAL A 298 7.44 10.65 9.63
CA VAL A 298 8.09 9.34 9.83
C VAL A 298 7.45 8.58 10.98
N THR A 299 7.24 9.24 12.11
CA THR A 299 6.64 8.64 13.30
C THR A 299 5.25 8.08 13.01
N GLU A 300 4.44 8.86 12.29
CA GLU A 300 3.13 8.39 11.82
C GLU A 300 3.30 7.18 10.90
N ALA A 301 4.22 7.21 9.93
CA ALA A 301 4.43 6.09 9.02
C ALA A 301 4.81 4.77 9.74
N ILE A 302 5.52 4.84 10.88
CA ILE A 302 5.89 3.69 11.71
C ILE A 302 4.68 3.14 12.46
N SER A 303 3.85 4.01 13.03
CA SER A 303 2.69 3.61 13.84
C SER A 303 1.53 3.04 13.01
N GLN A 304 1.50 3.27 11.69
CA GLN A 304 0.45 2.75 10.82
C GLN A 304 0.58 1.23 10.62
N PRO A 305 -0.54 0.50 10.45
CA PRO A 305 -0.50 -0.95 10.25
C PRO A 305 0.23 -1.39 8.98
N LEU A 306 0.87 -2.55 9.01
CA LEU A 306 1.51 -3.14 7.82
C LEU A 306 0.49 -3.76 6.83
N PHE A 307 -0.68 -4.18 7.33
CA PHE A 307 -1.65 -4.93 6.53
C PHE A 307 -2.80 -4.07 6.00
N LEU A 308 -3.43 -4.56 4.93
CA LEU A 308 -4.51 -3.85 4.24
C LEU A 308 -5.84 -4.09 4.96
N CYS A 309 -6.62 -3.02 5.10
CA CYS A 309 -8.02 -3.13 5.46
C CYS A 309 -8.82 -3.85 4.35
N PRO A 310 -10.08 -4.25 4.61
CA PRO A 310 -10.86 -5.07 3.69
C PRO A 310 -11.12 -4.38 2.35
N VAL A 311 -11.31 -3.06 2.37
CA VAL A 311 -11.54 -2.26 1.17
C VAL A 311 -10.33 -2.30 0.25
N CYS A 312 -9.12 -2.13 0.81
CA CYS A 312 -7.88 -2.16 0.03
C CYS A 312 -7.47 -3.59 -0.33
N LEU A 313 -7.63 -4.55 0.59
CA LEU A 313 -7.39 -5.97 0.36
C LEU A 313 -8.22 -6.47 -0.82
N ARG A 314 -9.49 -6.07 -0.93
CA ARG A 314 -10.37 -6.46 -2.04
C ARG A 314 -9.92 -5.92 -3.39
N LYS A 315 -9.46 -4.66 -3.45
CA LYS A 315 -8.88 -4.10 -4.68
C LYS A 315 -7.67 -4.93 -5.10
N LEU A 316 -6.77 -5.20 -4.16
CA LEU A 316 -5.55 -5.96 -4.43
C LEU A 316 -5.85 -7.42 -4.83
N GLN A 317 -6.74 -8.09 -4.09
CA GLN A 317 -7.16 -9.47 -4.36
C GLN A 317 -7.82 -9.57 -5.74
N LYS A 318 -8.66 -8.60 -6.13
CA LYS A 318 -9.22 -8.58 -7.49
C LYS A 318 -8.15 -8.40 -8.56
N PHE A 319 -7.12 -7.60 -8.27
CA PHE A 319 -6.06 -7.27 -9.22
C PHE A 319 -5.07 -8.43 -9.44
N LEU A 320 -4.74 -9.16 -8.38
CA LEU A 320 -3.70 -10.20 -8.37
C LEU A 320 -4.24 -11.63 -8.29
N GLY A 321 -5.50 -11.83 -7.89
CA GLY A 321 -6.16 -13.13 -7.89
C GLY A 321 -5.64 -14.14 -6.87
N PHE A 322 -5.04 -13.70 -5.77
CA PHE A 322 -4.54 -14.60 -4.72
C PHE A 322 -5.64 -15.11 -3.80
N ASP A 323 -5.33 -16.22 -3.14
CA ASP A 323 -6.05 -16.74 -1.98
C ASP A 323 -5.58 -16.03 -0.70
N ILE A 324 -6.53 -15.49 0.07
CA ILE A 324 -6.22 -14.70 1.27
C ILE A 324 -5.61 -15.56 2.37
N PHE A 325 -6.16 -16.76 2.60
CA PHE A 325 -5.74 -17.63 3.69
C PHE A 325 -4.28 -18.06 3.52
N LYS A 326 -3.93 -18.63 2.35
CA LYS A 326 -2.55 -19.04 2.02
C LYS A 326 -1.58 -17.86 2.06
N ARG A 327 -2.03 -16.68 1.64
CA ARG A 327 -1.22 -15.45 1.72
C ARG A 327 -0.93 -15.08 3.17
N TYR A 328 -1.94 -15.08 4.04
CA TYR A 328 -1.76 -14.74 5.45
C TYR A 328 -0.92 -15.77 6.20
N GLN A 329 -1.04 -17.06 5.91
CA GLN A 329 -0.16 -18.10 6.48
C GLN A 329 1.32 -17.81 6.16
N ARG A 330 1.63 -17.56 4.89
CA ARG A 330 3.01 -17.26 4.46
C ARG A 330 3.54 -15.93 4.98
N LEU A 331 2.66 -14.92 5.13
CA LEU A 331 3.04 -13.66 5.77
C LEU A 331 3.35 -13.85 7.25
N LEU A 332 2.58 -14.69 7.95
CA LEU A 332 2.82 -15.01 9.35
C LEU A 332 4.20 -15.65 9.53
N GLU A 333 4.54 -16.65 8.70
CA GLU A 333 5.85 -17.31 8.71
C GLU A 333 7.01 -16.30 8.55
N LEU A 334 6.90 -15.39 7.58
CA LEU A 334 7.94 -14.36 7.35
C LEU A 334 8.04 -13.36 8.51
N CYS A 335 6.91 -12.92 9.05
CA CYS A 335 6.86 -12.00 10.17
C CYS A 335 7.44 -12.63 11.44
N GLU A 336 7.12 -13.90 11.74
CA GLU A 336 7.65 -14.64 12.88
C GLU A 336 9.16 -14.84 12.78
N LEU A 337 9.67 -15.20 11.59
CA LEU A 337 11.10 -15.27 11.34
C LEU A 337 11.79 -13.94 11.65
N LEU A 338 11.24 -12.85 11.13
CA LEU A 338 11.82 -11.52 11.33
C LEU A 338 11.74 -11.07 12.79
N GLN A 339 10.64 -11.34 13.50
CA GLN A 339 10.49 -11.02 14.92
C GLN A 339 11.52 -11.76 15.79
N GLY A 340 11.92 -12.98 15.41
CA GLY A 340 12.94 -13.75 16.11
C GLY A 340 14.35 -13.16 16.00
N GLU A 341 14.64 -12.42 14.93
CA GLU A 341 15.97 -11.84 14.66
C GLU A 341 16.04 -10.34 14.97
N TYR A 342 14.97 -9.60 14.67
CA TYR A 342 14.85 -8.16 14.87
C TYR A 342 13.51 -7.83 15.55
N PRO A 343 13.42 -7.99 16.89
CA PRO A 343 12.19 -7.77 17.63
C PRO A 343 11.67 -6.33 17.47
N SER A 344 10.37 -6.19 17.22
CA SER A 344 9.66 -4.91 17.25
C SER A 344 8.25 -5.09 17.80
N GLN A 345 7.77 -4.12 18.57
CA GLN A 345 6.41 -4.12 19.08
C GLN A 345 5.37 -4.05 17.95
N ASN A 346 5.69 -3.32 16.87
CA ASN A 346 4.81 -3.22 15.70
C ASN A 346 4.70 -4.58 14.98
N MET A 347 5.84 -5.27 14.85
CA MET A 347 5.87 -6.60 14.24
C MET A 347 5.09 -7.62 15.08
N GLU A 348 5.29 -7.65 16.40
CA GLU A 348 4.52 -8.51 17.31
C GLU A 348 3.00 -8.26 17.22
N SER A 349 2.60 -6.99 17.13
CA SER A 349 1.20 -6.60 16.94
C SER A 349 0.66 -7.11 15.59
N GLY A 350 1.46 -7.01 14.53
CA GLY A 350 1.14 -7.55 13.20
C GLY A 350 1.01 -9.08 13.18
N ILE A 351 1.90 -9.81 13.87
CA ILE A 351 1.84 -11.26 14.02
C ILE A 351 0.56 -11.68 14.75
N THR A 352 0.24 -10.99 15.85
CA THR A 352 -0.99 -11.24 16.62
C THR A 352 -2.22 -11.04 15.76
N TRP A 353 -2.26 -9.95 14.99
CA TRP A 353 -3.33 -9.65 14.05
C TRP A 353 -3.48 -10.73 12.97
N LEU A 354 -2.37 -11.22 12.40
CA LEU A 354 -2.39 -12.29 11.39
C LEU A 354 -2.93 -13.60 11.96
N ARG A 355 -2.50 -14.00 13.16
CA ARG A 355 -3.00 -15.21 13.84
C ARG A 355 -4.51 -15.13 14.04
N GLN A 356 -5.01 -14.00 14.54
CA GLN A 356 -6.44 -13.79 14.74
C GLN A 356 -7.24 -13.85 13.42
N CYS A 357 -6.70 -13.28 12.33
CA CYS A 357 -7.33 -13.40 11.01
C CYS A 357 -7.37 -14.86 10.52
N LEU A 358 -6.29 -15.62 10.72
CA LEU A 358 -6.20 -17.02 10.31
C LEU A 358 -7.12 -17.93 11.13
N ASP A 359 -7.21 -17.71 12.44
CA ASP A 359 -8.13 -18.44 13.32
C ASP A 359 -9.58 -18.23 12.88
N PHE A 360 -9.95 -16.97 12.57
CA PHE A 360 -11.28 -16.66 12.06
C PHE A 360 -11.55 -17.36 10.73
N LEU A 361 -10.65 -17.24 9.74
CA LEU A 361 -10.80 -17.86 8.43
C LEU A 361 -10.91 -19.39 8.53
N SER A 362 -10.15 -20.01 9.44
CA SER A 362 -10.21 -21.45 9.71
C SER A 362 -11.55 -21.85 10.34
N SER A 363 -12.11 -21.03 11.23
CA SER A 363 -13.41 -21.31 11.85
C SER A 363 -14.57 -21.28 10.85
N MET A 364 -14.45 -20.51 9.77
CA MET A 364 -15.47 -20.41 8.72
C MET A 364 -15.45 -21.59 7.75
N SER A 365 -14.28 -22.20 7.51
CA SER A 365 -14.19 -23.39 6.65
C SER A 365 -14.74 -24.66 7.29
N VAL A 366 -14.76 -24.75 8.62
CA VAL A 366 -15.30 -25.90 9.37
C VAL A 366 -16.83 -25.86 9.50
N ASN A 367 -17.45 -24.69 9.33
CA ASN A 367 -18.90 -24.49 9.47
C ASN A 367 -19.67 -24.47 8.13
N SER A 368 -18.98 -24.71 7.00
CA SER A 368 -19.54 -24.79 5.64
C SER A 368 -19.49 -26.20 5.10
#